data_AF-A0A1Z9QIM7-F1
#
_entry.id   AF-A0A1Z9QIM7-F1
#
_cell.length_a   1.000
_cell.length_b   1.000
_cell.length_c   1.000
_cell.angle_alpha   90.00
_cell.angle_beta   90.00
_cell.angle_gamma   90.00
#
_symmetry.space_group_name_H-M   'P 1'
#
loop_
_entity.id
_entity.type
_entity.pdbx_description
1 polymer ?
#
loop_
_entity_poly.entity_id
_entity_poly.type
_entity_poly.pdbx_seq_one_letter_code
_entity_poly.pdbx_strand_id
1 'polypeptide(L)'
;MTDEMDDELWELTFAEFDEYLGTLKTRELQREAARAISTMPADNNSIHKFNKEAHHNSHIWYKAVIKHYVFEHGGMPSEIGPGKDVKFVLDE
;
A
#
# COMPACT_ATOMS: atom_id res chain seq x y z
N MET A 1 4.68 10.40 31.97
CA MET A 1 5.48 9.36 31.32
C MET A 1 5.26 9.60 29.84
N THR A 2 6.20 10.30 29.22
CA THR A 2 6.10 10.73 27.82
C THR A 2 6.23 9.51 26.93
N ASP A 3 5.27 9.41 26.03
CA ASP A 3 5.06 8.38 25.02
C ASP A 3 6.19 8.49 23.97
N GLU A 4 7.28 7.78 24.21
CA GLU A 4 8.28 7.47 23.19
C GLU A 4 7.91 6.07 22.67
N MET A 5 6.90 5.99 21.80
CA MET A 5 6.83 4.89 20.85
C MET A 5 8.04 5.08 19.94
N ASP A 6 9.11 4.37 20.26
CA ASP A 6 10.33 4.23 19.46
C ASP A 6 9.93 4.05 18.00
N ASP A 7 10.53 4.82 17.09
CA ASP A 7 10.40 4.67 15.64
C ASP A 7 11.04 3.33 15.23
N GLU A 8 10.40 2.22 15.60
CA GLU A 8 10.89 0.87 15.42
C GLU A 8 10.79 0.53 13.93
N LEU A 9 11.92 0.56 13.23
CA LEU A 9 12.04 0.09 11.85
C LEU A 9 11.96 -1.43 11.84
N TRP A 10 10.81 -1.95 11.40
CA TRP A 10 10.61 -3.38 11.22
C TRP A 10 11.10 -3.82 9.85
N GLU A 11 12.19 -4.59 9.81
CA GLU A 11 12.60 -5.30 8.60
C GLU A 11 11.76 -6.58 8.44
N LEU A 12 10.92 -6.63 7.42
CA LEU A 12 10.10 -7.79 7.09
C LEU A 12 10.57 -8.41 5.77
N THR A 13 10.60 -9.74 5.71
CA THR A 13 10.69 -10.43 4.43
C THR A 13 9.42 -10.19 3.62
N PHE A 14 9.50 -10.39 2.30
CA PHE A 14 8.34 -10.20 1.42
C PHE A 14 7.16 -11.13 1.76
N ALA A 15 7.43 -12.31 2.30
CA ALA A 15 6.41 -13.26 2.73
C ALA A 15 5.71 -12.78 4.02
N GLU A 16 6.48 -12.39 5.04
CA GLU A 16 5.94 -11.83 6.29
C GLU A 16 5.14 -10.55 6.02
N PHE A 17 5.60 -9.72 5.08
CA PHE A 17 4.86 -8.55 4.67
C PHE A 17 3.52 -8.90 3.99
N ASP A 18 3.46 -9.93 3.15
CA ASP A 18 2.19 -10.38 2.56
C ASP A 18 1.20 -10.90 3.62
N GLU A 19 1.71 -11.60 4.62
CA GLU A 19 0.92 -12.08 5.76
C GLU A 19 0.39 -10.90 6.58
N TYR A 20 1.23 -9.90 6.87
CA TYR A 20 0.81 -8.65 7.51
C TYR A 20 -0.29 -7.92 6.73
N LEU A 21 -0.15 -7.79 5.40
CA LEU A 21 -1.23 -7.21 4.58
C LEU A 21 -2.52 -8.04 4.65
N GLY A 22 -2.43 -9.33 4.99
CA GLY A 22 -3.57 -10.20 5.23
C GLY A 22 -4.32 -9.89 6.53
N THR A 23 -3.70 -9.23 7.50
CA THR A 23 -4.33 -8.86 8.78
C THR A 23 -5.09 -7.53 8.70
N LEU A 24 -4.83 -6.72 7.67
CA LEU A 24 -5.49 -5.42 7.48
C LEU A 24 -6.95 -5.59 7.03
N LYS A 25 -7.81 -4.66 7.47
CA LYS A 25 -9.20 -4.58 7.02
C LYS A 25 -9.23 -4.16 5.55
N THR A 26 -10.27 -4.58 4.83
CA THR A 26 -10.46 -4.20 3.42
C THR A 26 -10.40 -2.68 3.21
N ARG A 27 -10.94 -1.87 4.13
CA ARG A 27 -10.92 -0.41 3.99
C ARG A 27 -9.52 0.18 4.15
N GLU A 28 -8.66 -0.45 4.93
CA GLU A 28 -7.25 -0.04 5.09
C GLU A 28 -6.49 -0.38 3.80
N LEU A 29 -6.63 -1.60 3.30
CA LEU A 29 -6.05 -2.02 2.01
C LEU A 29 -6.49 -1.11 0.86
N GLN A 30 -7.77 -0.76 0.78
CA GLN A 30 -8.28 0.15 -0.23
C GLN A 30 -7.64 1.54 -0.15
N ARG A 31 -7.48 2.09 1.07
CA ARG A 31 -6.88 3.42 1.26
C ARG A 31 -5.40 3.41 0.90
N GLU A 32 -4.65 2.42 1.39
CA GLU A 32 -3.22 2.31 1.07
C GLU A 32 -2.98 2.09 -0.43
N ALA A 33 -3.75 1.21 -1.06
CA ALA A 33 -3.68 1.01 -2.51
C ALA A 33 -4.08 2.28 -3.28
N ALA A 34 -5.08 3.04 -2.81
CA ALA A 34 -5.47 4.30 -3.43
C ALA A 34 -4.40 5.39 -3.29
N ARG A 35 -3.65 5.45 -2.18
CA ARG A 35 -2.49 6.32 -2.05
C ARG A 35 -1.41 5.93 -3.06
N ALA A 36 -1.01 4.65 -3.06
CA ALA A 36 0.02 4.12 -3.93
C ALA A 36 -0.30 4.28 -5.43
N ILE A 37 -1.52 3.97 -5.86
CA ILE A 37 -1.91 4.12 -7.28
C ILE A 37 -1.88 5.59 -7.72
N SER A 38 -2.09 6.53 -6.81
CA SER A 38 -2.09 7.97 -7.12
C SER A 38 -0.68 8.53 -7.35
N THR A 39 0.37 7.77 -7.03
CA THR A 39 1.77 8.19 -7.19
C THR A 39 2.42 7.65 -8.47
N MET A 40 1.67 6.88 -9.27
CA MET A 40 2.12 6.33 -10.53
C MET A 40 1.27 6.83 -11.71
N PRO A 41 1.79 6.82 -12.94
CA PRO A 41 1.00 7.14 -14.12
C PRO A 41 -0.24 6.23 -14.22
N ALA A 42 -1.41 6.81 -14.44
CA ALA A 42 -2.66 6.07 -14.62
C ALA A 42 -2.79 5.50 -16.04
N ASP A 43 -1.71 4.90 -16.57
CA ASP A 43 -1.68 4.30 -17.90
C ASP A 43 -1.75 2.77 -17.85
N ASN A 44 -2.07 2.16 -19.00
CA ASN A 44 -2.22 0.71 -19.09
C ASN A 44 -0.91 -0.02 -18.72
N ASN A 45 0.24 0.54 -19.09
CA ASN A 45 1.54 -0.10 -18.79
C ASN A 45 1.75 -0.22 -17.27
N SER A 46 1.40 0.82 -16.53
CA SER A 46 1.56 0.92 -15.08
C SER A 46 0.55 0.05 -14.32
N ILE A 47 -0.69 -0.08 -14.82
CA ILE A 47 -1.75 -0.79 -14.09
C ILE A 47 -1.83 -2.28 -14.47
N HIS A 48 -1.53 -2.68 -15.72
CA HIS A 48 -1.79 -4.04 -16.19
C HIS A 48 -1.04 -5.12 -15.40
N LYS A 49 0.12 -4.78 -14.83
CA LYS A 49 0.97 -5.71 -14.05
C LYS A 49 0.23 -6.25 -12.82
N PHE A 50 -0.55 -5.42 -12.14
CA PHE A 50 -1.33 -5.83 -10.97
C PHE A 50 -2.51 -6.75 -11.33
N ASN A 51 -3.10 -6.55 -12.51
CA ASN A 51 -4.19 -7.40 -12.99
C ASN A 51 -3.74 -8.84 -13.25
N LYS A 52 -2.48 -9.03 -13.68
CA LYS A 52 -1.89 -10.36 -13.90
C LYS A 52 -1.77 -11.15 -12.61
N GLU A 53 -1.48 -10.48 -11.49
CA GLU A 53 -1.36 -11.11 -10.18
C GLU A 53 -2.71 -11.38 -9.52
N ALA A 54 -3.68 -10.49 -9.76
CA ALA A 54 -4.93 -10.46 -8.99
C ALA A 54 -6.00 -11.45 -9.46
N HIS A 55 -5.96 -12.00 -10.69
CA HIS A 55 -6.97 -12.94 -11.23
C HIS A 55 -8.43 -12.62 -10.82
N HIS A 56 -8.85 -11.35 -10.92
CA HIS A 56 -10.18 -10.83 -10.54
C HIS A 56 -10.49 -10.76 -9.02
N ASN A 57 -9.50 -10.92 -8.15
CA ASN A 57 -9.60 -10.72 -6.71
C ASN A 57 -9.07 -9.34 -6.30
N SER A 58 -9.97 -8.46 -5.87
CA SER A 58 -9.61 -7.09 -5.47
C SER A 58 -8.68 -7.05 -4.25
N HIS A 59 -8.76 -8.00 -3.32
CA HIS A 59 -7.88 -8.04 -2.16
C HIS A 59 -6.43 -8.30 -2.59
N ILE A 60 -6.21 -9.26 -3.49
CA ILE A 60 -4.87 -9.55 -4.03
C ILE A 60 -4.37 -8.34 -4.82
N TRP A 61 -5.26 -7.69 -5.58
CA TRP A 61 -4.93 -6.48 -6.31
C TRP A 61 -4.45 -5.35 -5.40
N TYR A 62 -5.15 -5.05 -4.30
CA TYR A 62 -4.73 -4.03 -3.34
C TYR A 62 -3.36 -4.37 -2.75
N LYS A 63 -3.14 -5.62 -2.36
CA LYS A 63 -1.84 -6.07 -1.85
C LYS A 63 -0.71 -5.88 -2.87
N ALA A 64 -0.93 -6.25 -4.13
CA ALA A 64 0.06 -6.10 -5.19
C ALA A 64 0.48 -4.64 -5.39
N VAL A 65 -0.49 -3.72 -5.38
CA VAL A 65 -0.24 -2.28 -5.49
C VAL A 65 0.58 -1.76 -4.30
N ILE A 66 0.20 -2.15 -3.07
CA ILE A 66 0.90 -1.73 -1.85
C ILE A 66 2.35 -2.27 -1.83
N LYS A 67 2.55 -3.54 -2.16
CA LYS A 67 3.89 -4.16 -2.22
C LYS A 67 4.79 -3.47 -3.23
N HIS A 68 4.26 -3.11 -4.39
CA HIS A 68 5.02 -2.37 -5.39
C HIS A 68 5.50 -1.02 -4.86
N TYR A 69 4.61 -0.26 -4.21
CA TYR A 69 4.96 1.01 -3.60
C TYR A 69 6.02 0.85 -2.51
N VAL A 70 5.84 -0.12 -1.61
CA VAL A 70 6.77 -0.39 -0.50
C VAL A 70 8.14 -0.81 -1.03
N PHE A 71 8.20 -1.59 -2.11
CA PHE A 71 9.45 -1.96 -2.77
C PHE A 71 10.19 -0.75 -3.36
N GLU A 72 9.47 0.22 -3.91
CA GLU A 72 10.07 1.44 -4.49
C GLU A 72 10.47 2.49 -3.44
N HIS A 73 9.72 2.59 -2.34
CA HIS A 73 9.83 3.69 -1.38
C HIS A 73 10.28 3.28 0.02
N GLY A 74 10.33 1.98 0.33
CA GLY A 74 10.81 1.44 1.60
C GLY A 74 9.84 1.53 2.77
N GLY A 75 8.56 1.84 2.56
CA GLY A 75 7.56 1.92 3.62
C GLY A 75 6.13 2.05 3.13
N MET A 76 5.18 2.07 4.07
CA MET A 76 3.75 2.13 3.75
C MET A 76 3.38 3.45 3.05
N PRO A 77 2.42 3.43 2.10
CA PRO A 77 2.00 4.62 1.37
C PRO A 77 1.53 5.79 2.25
N SER A 78 0.91 5.52 3.39
CA SER A 78 0.50 6.57 4.34
C SER A 78 1.64 7.17 5.16
N GLU A 79 2.79 6.53 5.23
CA GLU A 79 3.89 6.89 6.13
C GLU A 79 5.05 7.57 5.40
N ILE A 80 5.46 7.01 4.25
CA ILE A 80 6.69 7.37 3.54
C ILE A 80 6.39 7.64 2.07
N GLY A 81 7.17 8.55 1.47
CA GLY A 81 7.14 8.84 0.04
C GLY A 81 5.93 9.68 -0.40
N PRO A 82 5.70 9.79 -1.71
CA PRO A 82 4.66 10.68 -2.26
C PRO A 82 3.22 10.30 -1.87
N GLY A 83 2.97 9.06 -1.47
CA GLY A 83 1.65 8.56 -1.05
C GLY A 83 1.14 9.22 0.24
N LYS A 84 2.06 9.71 1.07
CA LYS A 84 1.74 10.40 2.34
C LYS A 84 0.94 11.68 2.09
N ASP A 85 1.30 12.39 1.03
CA ASP A 85 0.72 13.68 0.68
C ASP A 85 -0.62 13.57 -0.05
N VAL A 86 -1.03 12.35 -0.42
CA VAL A 86 -2.33 12.08 -1.06
C VAL A 86 -3.46 12.35 -0.07
N LYS A 87 -4.46 13.13 -0.49
CA LYS A 87 -5.66 13.44 0.30
C LYS A 87 -6.89 12.82 -0.35
N PHE A 88 -7.71 12.15 0.46
CA PHE A 88 -8.99 11.65 0.00
C PHE A 88 -10.03 12.76 0.01
N VAL A 89 -10.78 12.89 -1.09
CA VAL A 89 -12.03 13.66 -1.12
C VAL A 89 -13.15 12.64 -0.92
N LEU A 90 -13.75 12.65 0.28
CA LEU A 90 -14.85 11.78 0.65
C LEU A 90 -16.04 12.70 0.97
N ASP A 91 -17.11 12.60 0.19
CA ASP A 91 -18.39 13.21 0.55
C ASP A 91 -19.09 12.29 1.55
N GLU A 92 -19.72 12.89 2.57
CA GLU A 92 -20.53 12.17 3.58
C GLU A 92 -21.84 11.60 3.00
#